data_AF-A0A9P0MU38-F1
#
_entry.id   AF-A0A9P0MU38-F1
#
_cell.length_a   1.000
_cell.length_b   1.000
_cell.length_c   1.000
_cell.angle_alpha   90.00
_cell.angle_beta   90.00
_cell.angle_gamma   90.00
#
_symmetry.space_group_name_H-M   'P 1'
#
loop_
_entity.id
_entity.type
_entity.pdbx_description
1 polymer ?
#
loop_
_entity_poly.entity_id
_entity_poly.type
_entity_poly.pdbx_seq_one_letter_code
_entity_poly.pdbx_strand_id
1 'polypeptide(L)'
;MEMSKCASKSEPDTCEYYTTIQYDSMCRLLRQKSEPWYGYFNSTTMPITCPFPKGAWEMKGIKIGLSSAFPLLNGFWRFKNRCYGKNKKLNCCFFMEMTVSSHFGRKV
;
A
#
# COMPACT_ATOMS: atom_id res chain seq x y z
N MET A 1 -2.55 8.30 -0.29
CA MET A 1 -3.20 7.00 -0.55
C MET A 1 -4.64 7.12 -0.15
N GLU A 2 -5.55 7.21 -1.12
CA GLU A 2 -6.98 7.15 -0.86
C GLU A 2 -7.40 5.68 -0.72
N MET A 3 -8.20 5.39 0.29
CA MET A 3 -8.71 4.06 0.61
C MET A 3 -10.23 4.10 0.56
N SER A 4 -10.81 3.17 -0.19
CA SER A 4 -12.26 2.97 -0.23
C SER A 4 -12.58 1.50 0.03
N LYS A 5 -13.68 1.26 0.74
CA LYS A 5 -14.20 -0.09 0.99
C LYS A 5 -15.50 -0.25 0.24
N CYS A 6 -15.68 -1.35 -0.46
CA CYS A 6 -16.90 -1.67 -1.19
C CYS A 6 -17.51 -2.97 -0.64
N ALA A 7 -18.81 -3.19 -0.89
CA ALA A 7 -19.50 -4.41 -0.49
C ALA A 7 -18.85 -5.64 -1.13
N SER A 8 -18.58 -5.56 -2.43
CA SER A 8 -17.92 -6.61 -3.20
C SER A 8 -17.20 -6.03 -4.43
N LYS A 9 -16.41 -6.87 -5.12
CA LYS A 9 -15.78 -6.49 -6.39
C LYS A 9 -16.81 -6.23 -7.50
N SER A 10 -17.93 -6.94 -7.48
CA SER A 10 -19.02 -6.84 -8.46
C SER A 10 -19.92 -5.62 -8.25
N GLU A 11 -19.79 -4.93 -7.11
CA GLU A 11 -20.62 -3.79 -6.74
C GLU A 11 -19.76 -2.52 -6.58
N PRO A 12 -19.12 -2.01 -7.65
CA PRO A 12 -18.19 -0.90 -7.58
C PRO A 12 -18.83 0.42 -7.12
N ASP A 13 -20.15 0.55 -7.22
CA ASP A 13 -20.90 1.74 -6.81
C ASP A 13 -21.15 1.80 -5.30
N THR A 14 -20.89 0.71 -4.58
CA THR A 14 -21.01 0.61 -3.11
C THR A 14 -19.75 1.05 -2.38
N CYS A 15 -18.76 1.59 -3.10
CA CYS A 15 -17.48 1.96 -2.51
C CYS A 15 -17.61 3.24 -1.67
N GLU A 16 -17.46 3.09 -0.36
CA GLU A 16 -17.42 4.20 0.59
C GLU A 16 -15.98 4.64 0.83
N TYR A 17 -15.78 5.95 0.92
CA TYR A 17 -14.49 6.51 1.33
C TYR A 17 -14.20 6.10 2.78
N TYR A 18 -13.03 5.52 3.01
CA TYR A 18 -12.60 5.10 4.34
C TYR A 18 -11.60 6.11 4.94
N THR A 19 -10.48 6.33 4.27
CA THR A 19 -9.47 7.28 4.74
C THR A 19 -8.49 7.67 3.63
N THR A 20 -7.70 8.71 3.88
CA THR A 20 -6.55 9.09 3.05
C THR A 20 -5.31 9.12 3.91
N ILE A 21 -4.38 8.21 3.65
CA ILE A 21 -3.05 8.25 4.27
C ILE A 21 -2.17 9.20 3.45
N GLN A 22 -1.76 10.31 4.06
CA GLN A 22 -0.82 11.24 3.45
C GLN A 22 0.60 10.94 3.90
N TYR A 23 1.54 11.14 2.98
CA TYR A 23 2.96 10.92 3.23
C TYR A 23 3.74 12.13 2.73
N ASP A 24 4.51 12.75 3.62
CA ASP A 24 5.28 13.96 3.29
C ASP A 24 6.35 13.69 2.23
N SER A 25 6.89 12.47 2.21
CA SER A 25 7.91 12.05 1.26
C SER A 25 7.97 10.53 1.16
N MET A 26 7.97 10.02 -0.08
CA MET A 26 8.22 8.60 -0.36
C MET A 26 9.57 8.14 0.24
N CYS A 27 10.58 9.03 0.29
CA CYS A 27 11.87 8.73 0.89
C CYS A 27 11.79 8.52 2.41
N ARG A 28 10.92 9.27 3.09
CA ARG A 28 10.70 9.11 4.53
C ARG A 28 9.95 7.81 4.80
N LEU A 29 8.89 7.59 4.02
CA LEU A 29 8.04 6.41 4.03
C LEU A 29 8.87 5.12 3.98
N LEU A 30 9.82 5.03 3.05
CA LEU A 30 10.65 3.85 2.82
C LEU A 30 11.65 3.54 3.94
N ARG A 31 12.03 4.55 4.73
CA ARG A 31 13.08 4.42 5.77
C ARG A 31 12.52 4.24 7.18
N GLN A 32 11.25 4.56 7.40
CA GLN A 32 10.65 4.47 8.73
C GLN A 32 10.29 3.02 9.06
N LYS A 33 11.10 2.39 9.91
CA LYS A 33 10.92 1.00 10.38
C LYS A 33 9.58 0.75 11.09
N SER A 34 9.01 1.80 11.68
CA SER A 34 7.72 1.76 12.37
C SER A 34 6.54 1.64 11.41
N GLU A 35 6.76 1.88 10.11
CA GLU A 35 5.67 1.94 9.16
C GLU A 35 5.30 0.56 8.59
N PRO A 36 4.01 0.30 8.31
CA PRO A 36 3.54 -1.02 7.87
C PRO A 36 4.18 -1.54 6.58
N TRP A 37 4.54 -0.63 5.67
CA TRP A 37 5.17 -0.96 4.39
C TRP A 37 6.69 -1.16 4.49
N TYR A 38 7.33 -0.93 5.64
CA TYR A 38 8.78 -1.11 5.75
C TYR A 38 9.21 -2.53 5.40
N GLY A 39 8.48 -3.54 5.90
CA GLY A 39 8.75 -4.95 5.59
C GLY A 39 8.61 -5.27 4.09
N TYR A 40 7.63 -4.65 3.42
CA TYR A 40 7.45 -4.75 1.97
C TYR A 40 8.71 -4.28 1.25
N PHE A 41 9.14 -3.03 1.49
CA PHE A 41 10.26 -2.44 0.76
C PHE A 41 11.61 -3.05 1.12
N ASN A 42 11.84 -3.41 2.38
CA ASN A 42 13.08 -4.05 2.84
C ASN A 42 13.25 -5.48 2.29
N SER A 43 12.18 -6.10 1.77
CA SER A 43 12.25 -7.42 1.11
C SER A 43 12.52 -7.34 -0.40
N THR A 44 12.59 -6.15 -0.98
CA THR A 44 12.80 -5.95 -2.42
C THR A 44 14.25 -5.62 -2.75
N THR A 45 14.64 -5.79 -4.01
CA THR A 45 15.94 -5.30 -4.51
C THR A 45 15.91 -3.80 -4.85
N MET A 46 14.77 -3.13 -4.63
CA MET A 46 14.64 -1.70 -4.89
C MET A 46 15.52 -0.94 -3.89
N PRO A 47 16.36 0.01 -4.35
CA PRO A 47 17.07 0.88 -3.43
C PRO A 47 16.04 1.66 -2.61
N ILE A 48 16.08 1.54 -1.28
CA ILE A 48 15.23 2.30 -0.35
C ILE A 48 15.84 3.67 0.03
N THR A 49 17.02 3.96 -0.50
CA THR A 49 17.76 5.21 -0.29
C THR A 49 17.50 6.16 -1.44
N CYS A 50 17.11 7.39 -1.10
CA CYS A 50 16.95 8.46 -2.07
C CYS A 50 18.27 9.19 -2.35
N PRO A 51 18.46 9.76 -3.56
CA PRO A 51 17.55 9.70 -4.71
C PRO A 51 17.56 8.33 -5.41
N PHE A 52 16.40 7.91 -5.94
CA PHE A 52 16.32 6.64 -6.69
C PHE A 52 17.04 6.77 -8.04
N PRO A 53 17.99 5.88 -8.37
CA PRO A 53 18.60 5.86 -9.69
C PRO A 53 17.54 5.51 -10.75
N LYS A 54 17.69 6.06 -11.95
CA LYS A 54 16.92 5.60 -13.11
C LYS A 54 17.36 4.19 -13.47
N GLY A 55 16.41 3.28 -13.68
CA GLY A 55 16.70 1.89 -14.01
C GLY A 55 15.47 1.00 -13.90
N ALA A 56 15.63 -0.26 -14.27
CA ALA A 56 14.64 -1.30 -14.05
C ALA A 56 14.92 -1.98 -12.70
N TRP A 57 13.88 -2.14 -11.89
CA TRP A 57 13.96 -2.77 -10.58
C TRP A 57 12.98 -3.93 -10.53
N GLU A 58 13.40 -5.05 -9.96
CA GLU A 58 12.55 -6.22 -9.80
C GLU A 58 12.26 -6.46 -8.32
N MET A 59 11.01 -6.79 -8.02
CA MET A 59 10.58 -7.16 -6.68
C MET A 59 10.20 -8.64 -6.68
N LYS A 60 10.99 -9.48 -5.98
CA LYS A 60 10.77 -10.93 -5.85
C LYS A 60 10.56 -11.30 -4.38
N GLY A 61 9.72 -12.30 -4.11
CA GLY A 61 9.61 -12.92 -2.78
C GLY A 61 9.00 -12.03 -1.70
N ILE A 62 8.18 -11.06 -2.09
CA ILE A 62 7.62 -10.05 -1.19
C ILE A 62 6.66 -10.69 -0.18
N LYS A 63 6.88 -10.41 1.11
CA LYS A 63 5.95 -10.75 2.19
C LYS A 63 5.41 -9.46 2.80
N ILE A 64 4.14 -9.15 2.52
CA ILE A 64 3.45 -8.01 3.13
C ILE A 64 2.76 -8.52 4.39
N GLY A 65 3.30 -8.16 5.55
CA GLY A 65 2.58 -8.31 6.81
C GLY A 65 1.55 -7.20 6.93
N LEU A 66 0.26 -7.55 6.98
CA LEU A 66 -0.78 -6.64 7.44
C LEU A 66 -0.55 -6.43 8.95
N SER A 67 0.24 -5.42 9.31
CA SER A 67 0.44 -5.07 10.72
C SER A 67 -0.85 -4.48 11.29
N SER A 68 -0.98 -4.49 12.62
CA SER A 68 -2.10 -3.89 13.35
C SER A 68 -2.33 -2.40 13.07
N ALA A 69 -1.35 -1.73 12.44
CA ALA A 69 -1.44 -0.34 12.01
C ALA A 69 -2.14 -0.16 10.65
N PHE A 70 -2.38 -1.22 9.87
CA PHE A 70 -3.29 -1.17 8.72
C PHE A 70 -4.70 -1.62 9.15
N PRO A 71 -5.69 -0.71 9.22
CA PRO A 71 -7.04 -1.03 9.68
C PRO A 71 -7.86 -1.73 8.58
N LEU A 72 -7.28 -2.75 7.94
CA LEU A 72 -7.95 -3.51 6.89
C LEU A 72 -8.80 -4.60 7.52
N LEU A 73 -10.07 -4.26 7.70
CA LEU A 73 -11.12 -5.20 8.08
C LEU A 73 -11.52 -6.07 6.89
N ASN A 74 -12.24 -7.16 7.19
CA ASN A 74 -12.82 -8.01 6.15
C ASN A 74 -13.64 -7.20 5.15
N GLY A 75 -13.42 -7.47 3.86
CA GLY A 75 -14.13 -6.81 2.76
C GLY A 75 -13.28 -6.58 1.52
N PHE A 76 -13.87 -5.92 0.53
CA PHE A 76 -13.20 -5.53 -0.70
C PHE A 76 -12.71 -4.08 -0.61
N TRP A 77 -11.43 -3.87 -0.91
CA TRP A 77 -10.74 -2.60 -0.75
C TRP A 77 -10.16 -2.12 -2.07
N ARG A 78 -10.28 -0.81 -2.29
CA ARG A 78 -9.66 -0.09 -3.40
C ARG A 78 -8.72 0.97 -2.87
N PHE A 79 -7.51 1.00 -3.43
CA PHE A 79 -6.49 1.97 -3.10
C PHE A 79 -6.15 2.78 -4.33
N LYS A 80 -6.17 4.11 -4.20
CA LYS A 80 -5.66 5.03 -5.21
C LYS A 80 -4.44 5.74 -4.64
N ASN A 81 -3.31 5.56 -5.29
CA ASN A 81 -2.04 6.14 -4.87
C ASN A 81 -1.50 7.09 -5.92
N ARG A 82 -0.99 8.22 -5.44
CA ARG A 82 -0.32 9.25 -6.22
C ARG A 82 0.95 9.63 -5.48
N CYS A 83 2.11 9.49 -6.12
CA CYS A 83 3.38 9.93 -5.57
C CYS A 83 3.81 11.22 -6.27
N TYR A 84 4.16 12.23 -5.49
CA TYR A 84 4.66 13.50 -6.01
C TYR A 84 6.16 13.62 -5.72
N GLY A 85 6.92 14.08 -6.70
CA GLY A 85 8.33 14.43 -6.54
C GLY A 85 8.53 15.81 -5.91
N LYS A 86 9.80 16.20 -5.74
CA LYS A 86 10.23 17.47 -5.10
C LYS A 86 9.56 18.73 -5.67
N ASN A 87 9.16 18.71 -6.95
CA ASN A 87 8.54 19.86 -7.64
C ASN A 87 7.01 19.74 -7.75
N LYS A 88 6.36 18.95 -6.87
CA LYS A 88 4.92 18.60 -6.95
C LYS A 88 4.50 17.94 -8.28
N LYS A 89 5.46 17.54 -9.11
CA LYS A 89 5.20 16.76 -10.33
C LYS A 89 4.80 15.34 -9.93
N LEU A 90 3.75 14.82 -10.56
CA LEU A 90 3.32 13.44 -10.38
C LEU A 90 4.40 12.51 -10.94
N ASN A 91 4.98 11.68 -10.07
CA ASN A 91 6.01 10.71 -10.44
C ASN A 91 5.46 9.28 -10.50
N CYS A 92 4.41 8.98 -9.74
CA CYS A 92 3.79 7.67 -9.71
C CYS A 92 2.26 7.82 -9.61
N CYS A 93 1.52 6.92 -10.26
CA CYS A 93 0.12 6.66 -9.94
C CYS A 93 -0.13 5.16 -10.01
N PHE A 94 -0.66 4.57 -8.94
CA PHE A 94 -1.00 3.15 -8.93
C PHE A 94 -2.35 2.91 -8.26
N PHE A 95 -3.05 1.93 -8.80
CA PHE A 95 -4.35 1.47 -8.33
C PHE A 95 -4.19 0.03 -7.85
N MET A 96 -4.77 -0.28 -6.69
CA MET A 96 -4.74 -1.63 -6.14
C MET A 96 -6.15 -2.00 -5.69
N GLU A 97 -6.55 -3.23 -5.99
CA GLU A 97 -7.78 -3.84 -5.50
C GLU A 97 -7.39 -5.06 -4.66
N MET A 98 -8.03 -5.23 -3.50
CA MET A 98 -7.70 -6.32 -2.59
C MET A 98 -8.95 -6.81 -1.86
N THR A 99 -9.13 -8.12 -1.79
CA THR A 99 -10.09 -8.74 -0.86
C THR A 99 -9.34 -9.15 0.39
N VAL A 100 -9.82 -8.68 1.54
CA VAL A 100 -9.28 -9.03 2.85
C VAL A 100 -10.26 -9.97 3.53
N SER A 101 -9.78 -11.13 3.95
CA SER A 101 -10.56 -12.13 4.68
C SER A 101 -9.74 -12.71 5.81
N SER A 102 -10.27 -12.63 7.03
CA SER A 102 -9.73 -13.33 8.19
C SER A 102 -10.07 -14.81 8.08
N HIS A 103 -9.06 -15.66 7.88
CA HIS A 103 -9.21 -17.08 8.17
C HIS A 103 -9.04 -17.27 9.67
N PHE A 104 -10.12 -17.19 10.44
CA PHE A 104 -10.15 -17.83 11.75
C PHE A 104 -10.13 -19.34 11.47
N GLY A 105 -8.93 -19.92 11.50
CA GLY A 105 -8.80 -21.37 11.55
C GLY A 105 -9.58 -21.84 12.78
N ARG A 106 -10.66 -22.59 12.55
CA ARG A 106 -11.21 -23.50 13.55
C ARG A 106 -10.06 -24.44 13.91
N LYS A 107 -9.36 -24.14 15.01
CA LYS A 107 -8.69 -25.21 15.76
C LYS A 107 -9.82 -26.02 16.37
N VAL A 108 -10.22 -27.07 15.66
CA VAL A 108 -10.90 -28.22 16.25
C VAL A 108 -9.84 -29.05 16.93
#